data_AF-A0A1Y4WKL4-F1
#
_entry.id   AF-A0A1Y4WKL4-F1
#
_cell.length_a   1.000
_cell.length_b   1.000
_cell.length_c   1.000
_cell.angle_alpha   90.00
_cell.angle_beta   90.00
_cell.angle_gamma   90.00
#
_symmetry.space_group_name_H-M   'P 1'
#
loop_
_entity.id
_entity.type
_entity.pdbx_description
1 polymer ?
#
loop_
_entity_poly.entity_id
_entity_poly.type
_entity_poly.pdbx_seq_one_letter_code
_entity_poly.pdbx_strand_id
1 'polypeptide(L)'
;MYNRYIPNGASYTRIPEEDAPPVRTPPEPEQAPEAEKKAEHKAAGGLSGLLKGLKLEGLDTGDVLLLLILLFLFLEGDDMELVITLGLLLLLGLE
;
A
#
# COMPACT_ATOMS: atom_id res chain seq x y z
N MET A 1 -6.85 -15.71 -2.02
CA MET A 1 -7.80 -16.68 -1.44
C MET A 1 -9.00 -16.77 -2.36
N TYR A 2 -9.57 -17.91 -2.71
CA TYR A 2 -9.00 -19.18 -3.16
C TYR A 2 -9.79 -19.51 -4.43
N ASN A 3 -9.17 -20.18 -5.40
CA ASN A 3 -9.93 -20.65 -6.55
C ASN A 3 -10.95 -21.69 -6.07
N ARG A 4 -12.25 -21.39 -6.19
CA ARG A 4 -13.30 -22.38 -5.97
C ARG A 4 -13.17 -23.40 -7.10
N TYR A 5 -12.70 -24.61 -6.77
CA TYR A 5 -12.61 -25.66 -7.77
C TYR A 5 -14.01 -26.07 -8.20
N ILE A 6 -14.30 -25.88 -9.49
CA ILE A 6 -15.49 -26.38 -10.15
C ILE A 6 -15.07 -27.68 -10.87
N PRO A 7 -15.46 -28.87 -10.37
CA PRO A 7 -15.16 -30.12 -11.05
C PRO A 7 -15.88 -30.19 -12.40
N ASN A 8 -15.13 -30.44 -13.47
CA ASN A 8 -15.67 -30.63 -14.81
C ASN A 8 -16.47 -31.94 -14.85
N GLY A 9 -17.79 -31.85 -15.07
CA GLY A 9 -18.71 -33.00 -15.15
C GLY A 9 -19.84 -33.01 -14.12
N ALA A 10 -19.87 -32.05 -13.18
CA ALA A 10 -20.99 -31.89 -12.25
C ALA A 10 -22.00 -30.85 -12.76
N SER A 11 -23.27 -31.22 -12.90
CA SER A 11 -24.35 -30.27 -13.14
C SER A 11 -24.70 -29.57 -11.82
N TYR A 12 -24.61 -28.24 -11.79
CA TYR A 12 -24.97 -27.45 -10.61
C TYR A 12 -26.49 -27.35 -10.49
N THR A 13 -27.03 -27.72 -9.33
CA THR A 13 -28.37 -27.28 -8.92
C THR A 13 -28.20 -25.96 -8.18
N ARG A 14 -28.78 -24.87 -8.70
CA ARG A 14 -28.83 -23.59 -7.99
C ARG A 14 -29.63 -23.81 -6.71
N ILE A 15 -29.02 -23.59 -5.55
CA ILE A 15 -29.78 -23.51 -4.30
C ILE A 15 -30.66 -22.27 -4.44
N PRO A 16 -32.00 -22.39 -4.48
CA PRO A 16 -32.84 -21.21 -4.35
C PRO A 16 -32.52 -20.59 -2.99
N GLU A 17 -32.10 -19.33 -2.99
CA GLU A 17 -32.06 -18.55 -1.76
C GLU A 17 -33.48 -18.57 -1.19
N GLU A 18 -33.63 -19.21 -0.03
CA GLU A 18 -34.88 -19.37 0.67
C GLU A 18 -35.34 -17.99 1.16
N ASP A 19 -36.50 -17.57 0.64
CA ASP A 19 -37.34 -16.45 1.07
C ASP A 19 -36.67 -15.07 1.23
N ALA A 20 -36.76 -14.28 0.17
CA ALA A 20 -36.81 -12.82 0.32
C ALA A 20 -38.12 -12.44 1.03
N PRO A 21 -38.10 -11.77 2.19
CA PRO A 21 -39.30 -11.10 2.67
C PRO A 21 -39.68 -10.01 1.66
N PRO A 22 -40.94 -9.92 1.20
CA PRO A 22 -41.38 -8.75 0.46
C PRO A 22 -41.39 -7.55 1.45
N VAL A 23 -41.53 -6.31 0.94
CA VAL A 23 -41.83 -5.06 1.69
C VAL A 23 -40.53 -4.28 2.06
N ARG A 24 -40.19 -3.07 1.57
CA ARG A 24 -40.83 -1.96 0.81
C ARG A 24 -39.77 -1.30 -0.07
N THR A 25 -40.14 -0.74 -1.23
CA THR A 25 -39.33 0.30 -1.87
C THR A 25 -39.20 1.49 -0.91
N PRO A 26 -37.97 1.95 -0.56
CA PRO A 26 -37.79 3.26 0.06
C PRO A 26 -38.17 4.34 -0.96
N PRO A 27 -38.76 5.48 -0.57
CA PRO A 27 -38.91 6.60 -1.49
C PRO A 27 -37.52 6.99 -2.00
N GLU A 28 -37.44 7.25 -3.29
CA GLU A 28 -36.25 7.74 -3.98
C GLU A 28 -35.72 8.96 -3.22
N PRO A 29 -34.49 8.94 -2.69
CA PRO A 29 -33.90 10.13 -2.12
C PRO A 29 -33.71 11.12 -3.27
N GLU A 30 -34.43 12.23 -3.18
CA GLU A 30 -34.21 13.44 -3.96
C GLU A 30 -32.71 13.68 -4.11
N GLN A 31 -32.26 13.97 -5.34
CA GLN A 31 -30.90 14.42 -5.63
C GLN A 31 -30.57 15.63 -4.76
N ALA A 32 -29.89 15.38 -3.64
CA ALA A 32 -29.16 16.40 -2.92
C ALA A 32 -27.88 16.68 -3.72
N PRO A 33 -27.55 17.96 -3.98
CA PRO A 33 -26.40 18.32 -4.80
C PRO A 33 -25.12 17.75 -4.18
N GLU A 34 -24.21 17.35 -5.06
CA GLU A 34 -22.83 16.92 -4.80
C GLU A 34 -22.27 17.57 -3.53
N ALA A 35 -22.36 16.85 -2.42
CA ALA A 35 -21.40 17.03 -1.35
C ALA A 35 -20.29 16.03 -1.63
N GLU A 36 -19.40 16.40 -2.55
CA GLU A 36 -18.03 15.92 -2.57
C GLU A 36 -17.43 16.15 -1.17
N LYS A 37 -17.74 15.27 -0.22
CA LYS A 37 -16.91 15.09 0.96
C LYS A 37 -15.70 14.32 0.48
N LYS A 38 -14.82 15.05 -0.18
CA LYS A 38 -13.40 14.76 -0.29
C LYS A 38 -12.92 14.65 1.15
N ALA A 39 -13.05 13.45 1.71
CA ALA A 39 -12.44 13.07 2.96
C ALA A 39 -10.95 13.06 2.70
N GLU A 40 -10.35 14.26 2.71
CA GLU A 40 -8.94 14.43 2.92
C GLU A 40 -8.66 13.86 4.32
N HIS A 41 -8.30 12.58 4.34
CA HIS A 41 -7.54 11.98 5.42
C HIS A 41 -6.19 12.71 5.50
N LYS A 42 -6.19 13.94 6.04
CA LYS A 42 -4.99 14.70 6.43
C LYS A 42 -4.44 14.11 7.73
N ALA A 43 -3.99 12.86 7.64
CA ALA A 43 -3.14 12.22 8.65
C ALA A 43 -1.93 11.51 8.00
N ALA A 44 -1.61 11.83 6.74
CA ALA A 44 -0.47 11.26 6.03
C ALA A 44 0.80 12.13 6.09
N GLY A 45 0.84 13.19 6.91
CA GLY A 45 1.87 14.23 6.83
C GLY A 45 3.22 13.91 7.47
N GLY A 46 3.31 12.91 8.37
CA GLY A 46 4.54 12.64 9.13
C GLY A 46 5.64 12.03 8.26
N LEU A 47 5.48 10.74 7.93
CA LEU A 47 6.48 10.02 7.15
C LEU A 47 6.44 10.40 5.67
N SER A 48 5.25 10.52 5.06
CA SER A 48 5.14 10.92 3.65
C SER A 48 5.71 12.32 3.37
N GLY A 49 5.59 13.24 4.33
CA GLY A 49 6.17 14.58 4.24
C GLY A 49 7.69 14.58 4.36
N LEU A 50 8.25 13.77 5.27
CA LEU A 50 9.70 13.58 5.39
C LEU A 50 10.28 12.89 4.15
N LEU A 51 9.59 11.89 3.61
CA LEU A 51 9.99 11.21 2.38
C LEU A 51 10.00 12.18 1.18
N LYS A 52 9.01 13.08 1.09
CA LYS A 52 9.00 14.17 0.10
C LYS A 52 10.10 15.21 0.32
N GLY A 53 10.36 15.60 1.57
CA GLY A 53 11.40 16.57 1.92
C GLY A 53 12.81 16.05 1.62
N LEU A 54 13.02 14.74 1.73
CA LEU A 54 14.27 14.05 1.39
C LEU A 54 14.40 13.72 -0.11
N LYS A 55 13.47 14.18 -0.96
CA LYS A 55 13.48 13.93 -2.42
C LYS A 55 13.64 12.44 -2.78
N LEU A 56 13.01 11.54 -2.02
CA LEU A 56 12.96 10.10 -2.34
C LEU A 56 12.20 9.76 -3.64
N GLU A 57 11.74 10.76 -4.39
CA GLU A 57 11.03 10.58 -5.66
C GLU A 57 11.95 10.03 -6.77
N GLY A 58 13.27 10.19 -6.63
CA GLY A 58 14.27 9.64 -7.56
C GLY A 58 15.14 8.52 -6.99
N LEU A 59 14.88 8.04 -5.77
CA LEU A 59 15.67 6.96 -5.17
C LEU A 59 15.17 5.61 -5.68
N ASP A 60 16.07 4.81 -6.22
CA ASP A 60 15.75 3.47 -6.67
C ASP A 60 15.51 2.53 -5.48
N THR A 61 14.86 1.40 -5.75
CA THR A 61 14.67 0.36 -4.73
C THR A 61 16.02 -0.10 -4.15
N GLY A 62 17.07 -0.10 -4.96
CA GLY A 62 18.44 -0.42 -4.53
C GLY A 62 18.97 0.57 -3.49
N ASP A 63 18.80 1.87 -3.70
CA ASP A 63 19.31 2.90 -2.80
C ASP A 63 18.59 2.87 -1.45
N VAL A 64 17.27 2.67 -1.47
CA VAL A 64 16.49 2.51 -0.23
C VAL A 64 16.98 1.29 0.55
N LEU A 65 17.23 0.18 -0.12
CA LEU A 65 17.73 -1.04 0.50
C LEU A 65 19.15 -0.83 1.06
N LEU A 66 20.00 -0.13 0.32
CA LEU A 66 21.35 0.23 0.74
C LEU A 66 21.32 1.17 1.96
N LEU A 67 20.43 2.17 1.99
CA LEU A 67 20.20 3.03 3.16
C LEU A 67 19.75 2.23 4.38
N LEU A 68 18.86 1.25 4.21
CA LEU A 68 18.40 0.39 5.32
C LEU A 68 19.54 -0.47 5.86
N ILE A 69 20.38 -1.03 4.99
CA ILE A 69 21.56 -1.81 5.41
C ILE A 69 22.60 -0.90 6.09
N LEU A 70 22.89 0.26 5.51
CA LEU A 70 23.79 1.26 6.09
C LEU A 70 23.32 1.69 7.49
N LEU A 71 22.02 1.94 7.65
CA LEU A 71 21.39 2.30 8.92
C LEU A 71 21.54 1.17 9.95
N PHE A 72 21.29 -0.08 9.53
CA PHE A 72 21.41 -1.25 10.40
C PHE A 72 22.85 -1.46 10.87
N LEU A 73 23.82 -1.38 9.95
CA LEU A 73 25.25 -1.47 10.27
C LEU A 73 25.70 -0.35 11.21
N PHE A 74 25.21 0.88 11.00
CA PHE A 74 25.54 2.01 11.87
C PHE A 74 24.96 1.87 13.28
N LEU A 75 23.77 1.30 13.42
CA LEU A 75 23.12 1.03 14.71
C LEU A 75 23.86 -0.05 15.51
N GLU A 76 24.29 -1.11 14.83
CA GLU A 76 25.00 -2.23 15.46
C GLU A 76 26.47 -1.89 15.74
N GLY A 77 27.07 -1.02 14.92
CA GLY A 77 28.41 -0.48 15.11
C GLY A 77 29.54 -1.50 14.90
N ASP A 78 29.25 -2.59 14.18
CA ASP A 78 30.14 -3.76 14.04
C ASP A 78 31.35 -3.47 13.14
N ASP A 79 31.13 -2.97 11.92
CA ASP A 79 32.19 -2.69 10.95
C ASP A 79 32.03 -1.31 10.31
N MET A 80 32.85 -0.36 10.78
CA MET A 80 32.86 1.02 10.28
C MET A 80 33.47 1.14 8.88
N GLU A 81 34.38 0.24 8.49
CA GLU A 81 34.96 0.22 7.14
C GLU A 81 33.88 -0.15 6.12
N LEU A 82 33.02 -1.11 6.47
CA LEU A 82 31.86 -1.50 5.67
C LEU A 82 30.83 -0.36 5.58
N VAL A 83 30.54 0.33 6.69
CA VAL A 83 29.64 1.50 6.67
C VAL A 83 30.18 2.59 5.73
N ILE A 84 31.47 2.88 5.79
CA ILE A 84 32.08 3.91 4.93
C ILE A 84 32.06 3.49 3.46
N THR A 85 32.43 2.26 3.15
CA THR A 85 32.41 1.76 1.75
C THR A 85 31.01 1.76 1.15
N LEU A 86 30.02 1.29 1.91
CA LEU A 86 28.63 1.29 1.46
C LEU A 86 28.09 2.73 1.33
N GLY A 87 28.46 3.63 2.25
CA GLY A 87 28.10 5.04 2.18
C GLY A 87 28.70 5.76 0.97
N LEU A 88 29.95 5.46 0.62
CA LEU A 88 30.60 5.97 -0.59
C LEU A 88 29.97 5.39 -1.87
N LEU A 89 29.61 4.10 -1.85
CA LEU A 89 28.90 3.47 -2.96
C LEU A 89 27.56 4.15 -3.22
N LEU A 90 26.82 4.48 -2.16
CA LEU A 90 25.57 5.24 -2.28
C LEU A 90 25.79 6.66 -2.81
N LEU A 91 26.84 7.35 -2.35
CA LEU A 91 27.20 8.69 -2.83
C LEU A 91 27.63 8.69 -4.31
N LEU A 92 28.25 7.61 -4.77
CA LEU A 92 28.69 7.44 -6.17
C LEU A 92 27.56 6.96 -7.08
N GLY A 93 26.60 6.19 -6.56
CA GLY A 93 25.46 5.62 -7.29
C GLY A 93 24.25 6.54 -7.42
N LEU A 94 24.16 7.59 -6.59
CA LEU A 94 23.16 8.65 -6.69
C LEU A 94 23.50 9.58 -7.88
N GLU A 95 23.02 9.24 -9.07
CA GLU A 95 22.96 10.15 -10.24
C GLU A 95 21.66 10.95 -10.31
#